data_AF-A0A8K0Y630-F1
#
_entry.id   AF-A0A8K0Y630-F1
#
_cell.length_a   1.000
_cell.length_b   1.000
_cell.length_c   1.000
_cell.angle_alpha   90.00
_cell.angle_beta   90.00
_cell.angle_gamma   90.00
#
_symmetry.space_group_name_H-M   'P 1'
#
loop_
_entity.id
_entity.type
_entity.pdbx_description
1 polymer ?
#
loop_
_entity_poly.entity_id
_entity_poly.type
_entity_poly.pdbx_seq_one_letter_code
_entity_poly.pdbx_strand_id
1 'polypeptide(L)'
;MKRSAQQFILVATVLALANSGIYFVTAYSQMQESNDAASLMQTMLFATAGIVYLPLGIWMIKNRFHSRAPYVIASIISVALIGLYVLSRTVSLPVVGIQGDVGVIDIACKVTQVAIIVVSLLLLRGWNKTKIEAK
;
A
#
# COMPACT_ATOMS: atom_id res chain seq x y z
N MET A 1 -25.86 -9.78 1.99
CA MET A 1 -24.56 -9.18 2.40
C MET A 1 -23.38 -9.64 1.56
N LYS A 2 -23.35 -10.88 1.03
CA LYS A 2 -22.38 -11.38 0.02
C LYS A 2 -21.88 -10.37 -1.04
N ARG A 3 -22.77 -9.64 -1.73
CA ARG A 3 -22.38 -8.66 -2.77
C ARG A 3 -21.46 -7.55 -2.23
N SER A 4 -21.73 -7.04 -1.02
CA SER A 4 -20.91 -5.97 -0.42
C SER A 4 -19.50 -6.44 -0.08
N ALA A 5 -19.34 -7.68 0.41
CA ALA A 5 -18.03 -8.22 0.76
C ALA A 5 -17.18 -8.52 -0.47
N GLN A 6 -17.80 -9.02 -1.55
CA GLN A 6 -17.13 -9.18 -2.83
C GLN A 6 -16.67 -7.83 -3.39
N GLN A 7 -17.49 -6.78 -3.26
CA GLN A 7 -17.11 -5.43 -3.64
C GLN A 7 -15.93 -4.92 -2.82
N PHE A 8 -15.92 -5.09 -1.49
CA PHE A 8 -14.79 -4.68 -0.66
C PHE A 8 -13.50 -5.44 -1.01
N ILE A 9 -13.58 -6.75 -1.27
CA ILE A 9 -12.42 -7.54 -1.73
C ILE A 9 -11.90 -7.00 -3.07
N LEU A 10 -12.80 -6.75 -4.03
CA LEU A 10 -12.43 -6.24 -5.34
C LEU A 10 -11.78 -4.86 -5.22
N VAL A 11 -12.38 -3.96 -4.44
CA VAL A 11 -11.84 -2.62 -4.20
C VAL A 11 -10.47 -2.70 -3.51
N ALA A 12 -10.31 -3.49 -2.44
CA ALA A 12 -9.02 -3.67 -1.77
C ALA A 12 -7.94 -4.22 -2.72
N THR A 13 -8.31 -5.17 -3.57
CA THR A 13 -7.40 -5.77 -4.56
C THR A 13 -6.96 -4.75 -5.60
N VAL A 14 -7.91 -4.01 -6.18
CA VAL A 14 -7.63 -2.97 -7.18
C VAL A 14 -6.77 -1.88 -6.57
N LEU A 15 -7.07 -1.45 -5.35
CA LEU A 15 -6.27 -0.47 -4.63
C LEU A 15 -4.85 -0.98 -4.38
N ALA A 16 -4.66 -2.23 -3.95
CA ALA A 16 -3.34 -2.81 -3.73
C ALA A 16 -2.51 -2.86 -5.02
N LEU A 17 -3.10 -3.30 -6.14
CA LEU A 17 -2.43 -3.36 -7.44
C LEU A 17 -2.14 -1.95 -8.01
N ALA A 18 -3.09 -1.02 -7.88
CA ALA A 18 -2.90 0.37 -8.27
C ALA A 18 -1.76 1.00 -7.45
N ASN A 19 -1.73 0.77 -6.14
CA ASN A 19 -0.69 1.28 -5.26
C ASN A 19 0.70 0.71 -5.62
N SER A 20 0.78 -0.56 -6.02
CA SER A 20 2.00 -1.14 -6.58
C SER A 20 2.47 -0.38 -7.84
N GLY A 21 1.55 -0.11 -8.76
CA GLY A 21 1.84 0.68 -9.96
C GLY A 21 2.31 2.10 -9.65
N ILE A 22 1.64 2.80 -8.74
CA ILE A 22 2.06 4.15 -8.30
C ILE A 22 3.48 4.08 -7.73
N TYR A 23 3.78 3.10 -6.88
CA TYR A 23 5.13 2.95 -6.32
C TYR A 23 6.23 2.68 -7.34
N PHE A 24 5.95 1.89 -8.38
CA PHE A 24 6.91 1.71 -9.47
C PHE A 24 7.10 3.00 -10.27
N VAL A 25 6.03 3.77 -10.51
CA VAL A 25 6.14 5.08 -11.16
C VAL A 25 6.97 6.03 -10.29
N THR A 26 6.72 6.09 -8.97
CA THR A 26 7.52 6.92 -8.05
C THR A 26 8.99 6.52 -8.06
N ALA A 27 9.29 5.22 -7.99
CA ALA A 27 10.66 4.73 -8.04
C ALA A 27 11.34 5.12 -9.35
N TYR A 28 10.63 5.00 -10.48
CA TYR A 28 11.15 5.38 -11.79
C TYR A 28 11.40 6.88 -11.92
N SER A 29 10.49 7.72 -11.41
CA SER A 29 10.67 9.17 -11.38
C SER A 29 11.88 9.58 -10.56
N GLN A 30 12.07 9.00 -9.37
CA GLN A 30 13.23 9.30 -8.52
C GLN A 30 14.54 8.90 -9.19
N MET A 31 14.57 7.75 -9.88
CA MET A 31 15.74 7.30 -10.63
C MET A 31 16.13 8.27 -11.77
N GLN A 32 15.18 9.02 -12.34
CA GLN A 32 15.47 10.04 -13.37
C GLN A 32 15.91 11.37 -12.78
N GLU A 33 15.43 11.73 -11.59
CA GLU A 33 15.60 13.07 -11.02
C GLU A 33 17.04 13.31 -10.53
N SER A 34 17.67 12.30 -9.91
CA SER A 34 19.10 12.35 -9.57
C SER A 34 19.70 10.96 -9.32
N ASN A 35 21.03 10.85 -9.44
CA ASN A 35 21.80 9.64 -9.16
C ASN A 35 22.57 9.69 -7.82
N ASP A 36 22.12 10.54 -6.87
CA ASP A 36 22.76 10.60 -5.56
C ASP A 36 22.33 9.42 -4.65
N ALA A 37 23.02 9.25 -3.53
CA ALA A 37 22.75 8.14 -2.61
C ALA A 37 21.34 8.22 -1.99
N ALA A 38 20.80 9.43 -1.80
CA ALA A 38 19.48 9.63 -1.22
C ALA A 38 18.37 9.20 -2.20
N SER A 39 18.47 9.61 -3.46
CA SER A 39 17.57 9.21 -4.54
C SER A 39 17.61 7.71 -4.80
N LEU A 40 18.81 7.11 -4.81
CA LEU A 40 18.97 5.67 -4.98
C LEU A 40 18.29 4.89 -3.85
N MET A 41 18.43 5.33 -2.60
CA MET A 41 17.77 4.72 -1.46
C MET A 41 16.24 4.92 -1.50
N GLN A 42 15.74 6.09 -1.91
CA GLN A 42 14.30 6.33 -2.09
C GLN A 42 13.73 5.44 -3.20
N THR A 43 14.45 5.33 -4.32
CA THR A 43 14.11 4.44 -5.44
C THR A 43 14.01 3.01 -4.95
N MET A 44 14.98 2.52 -4.17
CA MET A 44 14.94 1.19 -3.58
C MET A 44 13.74 1.02 -2.65
N LEU A 45 13.44 1.99 -1.78
CA LEU A 45 12.29 1.94 -0.87
C LEU A 45 10.96 1.85 -1.63
N PHE A 46 10.76 2.69 -2.64
CA PHE A 46 9.54 2.70 -3.44
C PHE A 46 9.42 1.46 -4.33
N ALA A 47 10.50 1.03 -4.98
CA ALA A 47 10.52 -0.21 -5.74
C ALA A 47 10.21 -1.42 -4.85
N THR A 48 10.81 -1.49 -3.66
CA THR A 48 10.51 -2.54 -2.67
C THR A 48 9.04 -2.51 -2.26
N ALA A 49 8.48 -1.33 -1.98
CA ALA A 49 7.06 -1.22 -1.65
C ALA A 49 6.18 -1.70 -2.81
N GLY A 50 6.49 -1.32 -4.05
CA GLY A 50 5.82 -1.79 -5.26
C GLY A 50 5.83 -3.30 -5.38
N ILE A 51 7.01 -3.91 -5.22
CA ILE A 51 7.23 -5.37 -5.23
C ILE A 51 6.46 -6.07 -4.11
N VAL A 52 6.23 -5.43 -2.96
CA VAL A 52 5.48 -6.03 -1.85
C VAL A 52 3.96 -5.99 -2.10
N TYR A 53 3.43 -4.89 -2.63
CA TYR A 53 2.00 -4.76 -2.90
C TYR A 53 1.51 -5.64 -4.06
N LEU A 54 2.35 -5.91 -5.06
CA LEU A 54 2.00 -6.74 -6.22
C LEU A 54 1.59 -8.19 -5.84
N PRO A 55 2.43 -8.99 -5.17
CA PRO A 55 2.08 -10.34 -4.74
C PRO A 55 0.94 -10.33 -3.72
N LEU A 56 0.82 -9.28 -2.88
CA LEU A 56 -0.33 -9.13 -2.00
C LEU A 56 -1.64 -8.98 -2.78
N GLY A 57 -1.67 -8.14 -3.81
CA GLY A 57 -2.83 -8.02 -4.70
C GLY A 57 -3.17 -9.35 -5.38
N ILE A 58 -2.17 -10.06 -5.90
CA ILE A 58 -2.35 -11.40 -6.49
C ILE A 58 -2.91 -12.39 -5.46
N TRP A 59 -2.45 -12.33 -4.21
CA TRP A 59 -2.94 -13.18 -3.12
C TRP A 59 -4.41 -12.88 -2.79
N MET A 60 -4.82 -11.60 -2.80
CA MET A 60 -6.23 -11.21 -2.61
C MET A 60 -7.13 -11.78 -3.73
N ILE A 61 -6.65 -11.80 -4.99
CA ILE A 61 -7.40 -12.41 -6.11
C ILE A 61 -7.57 -13.92 -5.89
N LYS A 62 -6.48 -14.62 -5.53
CA LYS A 62 -6.48 -16.09 -5.43
C LYS A 62 -7.26 -16.58 -4.21
N ASN A 63 -7.14 -15.91 -3.07
CA ASN A 63 -7.67 -16.39 -1.79
C ASN A 63 -8.88 -15.62 -1.26
N ARG A 64 -9.48 -14.69 -2.04
CA ARG A 64 -10.68 -13.87 -1.75
C ARG A 64 -11.25 -13.99 -0.32
N PHE A 65 -12.05 -15.04 -0.05
CA PHE A 65 -12.71 -15.31 1.24
C PHE A 65 -12.04 -16.38 2.11
N HIS A 66 -11.05 -17.10 1.58
CA HIS A 66 -10.36 -18.18 2.28
C HIS A 66 -9.37 -17.66 3.34
N SER A 67 -8.78 -16.47 3.13
CA SER A 67 -7.81 -15.91 4.07
C SER A 67 -8.01 -14.43 4.30
N ARG A 68 -8.07 -14.04 5.58
CA ARG A 68 -8.05 -12.64 6.00
C ARG A 68 -6.63 -12.03 5.99
N ALA A 69 -5.61 -12.88 5.91
CA ALA A 69 -4.21 -12.49 6.03
C ALA A 69 -3.78 -11.38 5.05
N PRO A 70 -4.06 -11.44 3.74
CA PRO A 70 -3.57 -10.43 2.81
C PRO A 70 -4.10 -9.03 3.14
N TYR A 71 -5.34 -8.90 3.64
CA TYR A 71 -5.93 -7.60 4.01
C TYR A 71 -5.34 -7.05 5.30
N VAL A 72 -5.07 -7.91 6.29
CA VAL A 72 -4.37 -7.53 7.53
C VAL A 72 -2.95 -7.06 7.21
N ILE A 73 -2.21 -7.85 6.41
CA ILE A 73 -0.83 -7.53 6.03
C ILE A 73 -0.78 -6.23 5.23
N ALA A 74 -1.66 -6.04 4.25
CA ALA A 74 -1.73 -4.80 3.47
C ALA A 74 -2.01 -3.57 4.35
N SER A 75 -2.86 -3.71 5.37
CA SER A 75 -3.14 -2.63 6.33
C SER A 75 -1.91 -2.28 7.16
N ILE A 76 -1.22 -3.29 7.71
CA ILE A 76 -0.01 -3.08 8.53
C ILE A 76 1.09 -2.42 7.70
N ILE A 77 1.33 -2.90 6.47
CA ILE A 77 2.35 -2.33 5.57
C ILE A 77 1.99 -0.89 5.19
N SER A 78 0.70 -0.60 4.92
CA SER A 78 0.23 0.75 4.64
C SER A 78 0.50 1.69 5.82
N VAL A 79 0.17 1.27 7.04
CA VAL A 79 0.42 2.06 8.25
C VAL A 79 1.92 2.30 8.44
N ALA A 80 2.75 1.27 8.28
CA ALA A 80 4.21 1.39 8.42
C ALA A 80 4.81 2.37 7.40
N LEU A 81 4.39 2.31 6.14
CA LEU A 81 4.88 3.20 5.08
C LEU A 81 4.36 4.64 5.19
N ILE A 82 3.15 4.83 5.73
CA ILE A 82 2.67 6.17 6.10
C ILE A 82 3.52 6.71 7.26
N GLY A 83 3.76 5.91 8.29
CA GLY A 83 4.59 6.30 9.43
C GLY A 83 6.02 6.66 9.01
N LEU A 84 6.64 5.84 8.16
CA LEU A 84 7.97 6.11 7.62
C LEU A 84 8.02 7.43 6.83
N TYR A 85 6.98 7.72 6.05
CA TYR A 85 6.88 8.98 5.33
C TYR A 85 6.74 10.18 6.27
N VAL A 86 5.91 10.08 7.31
CA VAL A 86 5.82 11.18 8.30
C VAL A 86 7.17 11.40 8.96
N LEU A 87 7.85 10.32 9.37
CA LEU A 87 9.18 10.39 9.97
C LEU A 87 10.21 11.02 9.03
N SER A 88 10.20 10.70 7.73
CA SER A 88 11.12 11.32 6.76
C SER A 88 10.90 12.82 6.54
N ARG A 89 9.74 13.36 6.97
CA ARG A 89 9.42 14.79 6.91
C ARG A 89 9.68 15.51 8.23
N THR A 90 9.53 14.83 9.36
CA THR A 90 9.63 15.45 10.69
C THR A 90 10.98 15.24 11.36
N VAL A 91 11.71 14.19 10.98
CA VAL A 91 12.98 13.79 11.60
C VAL A 91 14.02 13.62 10.50
N SER A 92 15.24 14.09 10.76
CA SER A 92 16.36 13.83 9.86
C SER A 92 16.71 12.34 9.90
N LEU A 93 16.29 11.61 8.87
CA LEU A 93 16.66 10.20 8.75
C LEU A 93 18.14 10.09 8.36
N PRO A 94 18.89 9.14 8.94
CA PRO A 94 20.25 8.88 8.49
C PRO A 94 20.25 8.55 7.00
N VAL A 95 21.21 9.11 6.25
CA VAL A 95 21.41 8.96 4.80
C VAL A 95 20.40 9.72 3.92
N VAL A 96 19.11 9.83 4.29
CA VAL A 96 18.10 10.52 3.46
C VAL A 96 17.93 12.00 3.82
N GLY A 97 18.30 12.40 5.04
CA GLY A 97 18.05 13.75 5.55
C GLY A 97 16.56 14.04 5.78
N ILE A 98 16.23 15.33 5.91
CA ILE A 98 14.83 15.81 5.94
C ILE A 98 14.40 16.04 4.50
N GLN A 99 13.33 15.38 4.07
CA GLN A 99 12.74 15.66 2.76
C GLN A 99 11.70 16.77 2.93
N GLY A 100 11.90 17.93 2.30
CA GLY A 100 10.95 19.06 2.36
C GLY A 100 9.82 18.98 1.34
N ASP A 101 10.10 18.44 0.14
CA ASP A 101 9.20 18.56 -1.00
C ASP A 101 8.17 17.45 -1.08
N VAL A 102 6.89 17.81 -1.08
CA VAL A 102 5.78 16.87 -1.20
C VAL A 102 5.27 16.86 -2.63
N GLY A 103 5.54 15.78 -3.36
CA GLY A 103 5.05 15.61 -4.72
C GLY A 103 3.58 15.19 -4.78
N VAL A 104 2.92 15.46 -5.90
CA VAL A 104 1.55 14.98 -6.17
C VAL A 104 1.49 13.44 -6.10
N ILE A 105 2.54 12.77 -6.56
CA ILE A 105 2.65 11.29 -6.52
C ILE A 105 2.76 10.77 -5.08
N ASP A 106 3.46 11.49 -4.19
CA ASP A 106 3.55 11.13 -2.77
C ASP A 106 2.17 11.17 -2.12
N ILE A 107 1.40 12.22 -2.38
CA ILE A 107 0.04 12.38 -1.87
C ILE A 107 -0.85 11.24 -2.41
N ALA A 108 -0.78 10.94 -3.71
CA ALA A 108 -1.55 9.86 -4.32
C ALA A 108 -1.24 8.49 -3.66
N CYS A 109 0.03 8.21 -3.39
CA CYS A 109 0.45 7.03 -2.62
C CYS A 109 -0.23 6.99 -1.24
N LYS A 110 -0.17 8.09 -0.47
CA LYS A 110 -0.73 8.11 0.89
C LYS A 110 -2.25 8.00 0.91
N VAL A 111 -2.95 8.67 -0.01
CA VAL A 111 -4.40 8.54 -0.16
C VAL A 111 -4.78 7.10 -0.47
N THR A 112 -4.06 6.46 -1.39
CA THR A 112 -4.32 5.05 -1.76
C THR A 112 -4.06 4.12 -0.58
N GLN A 113 -2.98 4.33 0.19
CA GLN A 113 -2.69 3.56 1.40
C GLN A 113 -3.77 3.72 2.48
N VAL A 114 -4.27 4.93 2.70
CA VAL A 114 -5.38 5.17 3.64
C VAL A 114 -6.64 4.45 3.15
N ALA A 115 -6.94 4.49 1.85
CA ALA A 115 -8.07 3.76 1.29
C ALA A 115 -7.94 2.24 1.48
N ILE A 116 -6.75 1.68 1.26
CA ILE A 116 -6.47 0.25 1.52
C ILE A 116 -6.75 -0.10 2.99
N ILE A 117 -6.28 0.73 3.93
CA ILE A 117 -6.51 0.52 5.37
C ILE A 117 -8.01 0.52 5.67
N VAL A 118 -8.74 1.56 5.25
CA VAL A 118 -10.17 1.71 5.54
C VAL A 118 -10.97 0.55 4.97
N VAL A 119 -10.78 0.22 3.68
CA VAL A 119 -11.52 -0.86 3.02
C VAL A 119 -11.18 -2.22 3.65
N SER A 120 -9.91 -2.46 3.97
CA SER A 120 -9.47 -3.69 4.63
C SER A 120 -10.08 -3.84 6.02
N LEU A 121 -10.11 -2.77 6.83
CA LEU A 121 -10.72 -2.80 8.16
C LEU A 121 -12.23 -3.02 8.10
N LEU A 122 -12.93 -2.38 7.16
CA LEU A 122 -14.36 -2.60 6.94
C LEU A 122 -14.66 -4.06 6.55
N LEU A 123 -13.86 -4.62 5.65
CA LEU A 123 -13.96 -6.03 5.25
C LEU A 123 -13.70 -6.97 6.44
N LEU A 124 -12.67 -6.69 7.23
CA LEU A 124 -12.28 -7.50 8.40
C LEU A 124 -13.34 -7.46 9.51
N ARG A 125 -13.98 -6.31 9.74
CA ARG A 125 -15.08 -6.17 10.70
C ARG A 125 -16.29 -7.03 10.32
N GLY A 126 -16.53 -7.23 9.02
CA GLY A 126 -17.60 -8.07 8.49
C GLY A 126 -17.24 -9.54 8.27
N TRP A 127 -15.99 -9.94 8.49
CA TRP A 127 -15.41 -11.19 7.96
C TRP A 127 -16.11 -12.48 8.44
N ASN A 128 -16.48 -12.55 9.72
CA ASN A 128 -17.10 -13.76 10.26
C ASN A 128 -18.51 -13.99 9.68
N LYS A 129 -19.24 -12.91 9.38
CA LYS A 129 -20.57 -13.00 8.77
C LYS A 129 -20.48 -13.45 7.32
N THR A 130 -19.48 -13.00 6.59
CA THR A 130 -19.30 -13.31 5.17
C THR A 130 -18.79 -14.73 4.93
N LYS A 131 -17.95 -15.27 5.83
CA LYS A 131 -17.47 -16.65 5.74
C LYS A 131 -18.58 -17.68 5.97
N ILE A 132 -19.53 -17.40 6.88
CA ILE A 132 -20.69 -18.27 7.14
C ILE A 132 -21.65 -18.27 5.94
N GLU A 133 -21.89 -17.11 5.33
CA GLU A 133 -22.73 -17.02 4.14
C GLU A 133 -22.09 -17.71 2.92
N ALA A 134 -20.76 -17.72 2.79
CA ALA A 134 -20.05 -18.26 1.62
C ALA A 134 -19.90 -19.79 1.56
N LYS A 135 -20.27 -20.49 2.64
CA LYS A 135 -20.31 -21.96 2.71
C LYS A 135 -21.66 -22.48 2.22
#